data_AF-A0A833E2P5-F1
#
_entry.id   AF-A0A833E2P5-F1
#
_cell.length_a   1.000
_cell.length_b   1.000
_cell.length_c   1.000
_cell.angle_alpha   90.00
_cell.angle_beta   90.00
_cell.angle_gamma   90.00
#
_symmetry.space_group_name_H-M   'P 1'
#
loop_
_entity.id
_entity.type
_entity.pdbx_description
1 polymer ?
#
loop_
_entity_poly.entity_id
_entity_poly.type
_entity_poly.pdbx_seq_one_letter_code
_entity_poly.pdbx_strand_id
1 'polypeptide(L)'
;EFIDEYEALDVAGKADILIVTGSSLLYPQLLTRLLKEASSAKCRALIGPTASLHPKIMDVLGLDLLGGSYIHRSVSHIVERIVELGGGYHSFKDHLVKWVVKRET
;
A
#
# COMPACT_ATOMS: atom_id res chain seq x y z
N GLU A 1 -9.80 -17.02 6.97
CA GLU A 1 -9.46 -17.19 8.40
C GLU A 1 -8.61 -16.01 8.81
N PHE A 2 -8.83 -15.44 9.98
CA PHE A 2 -8.00 -14.36 10.50
C PHE A 2 -6.94 -14.97 11.40
N ILE A 3 -5.67 -14.71 11.08
CA ILE A 3 -4.52 -15.13 11.89
C ILE A 3 -4.15 -14.01 12.87
N ASP A 4 -3.57 -14.38 14.00
CA ASP A 4 -3.07 -13.38 14.95
C ASP A 4 -1.73 -12.77 14.48
N GLU A 5 -1.23 -11.81 15.26
CA GLU A 5 0.00 -11.11 14.91
C GLU A 5 1.24 -12.01 14.91
N TYR A 6 1.34 -12.98 15.83
CA TYR A 6 2.50 -13.87 15.90
C TYR A 6 2.52 -14.83 14.72
N GLU A 7 1.35 -15.38 14.37
CA GLU A 7 1.20 -16.23 13.21
C GLU A 7 1.48 -15.45 11.91
N ALA A 8 1.02 -14.20 11.80
CA ALA A 8 1.32 -13.34 10.66
C ALA A 8 2.83 -13.10 10.48
N LEU A 9 3.57 -12.93 11.56
CA LEU A 9 5.03 -12.75 11.52
C LEU A 9 5.75 -14.05 11.11
N ASP A 10 5.33 -15.20 11.64
CA ASP A 10 5.90 -16.50 11.27
C ASP A 10 5.66 -16.81 9.78
N VAL A 11 4.47 -16.54 9.26
CA VAL A 11 4.15 -16.69 7.84
C VAL A 11 4.96 -15.71 6.98
N ALA A 12 5.10 -14.45 7.42
CA ALA A 12 5.88 -13.45 6.69
C ALA A 12 7.35 -13.86 6.54
N GLY A 13 7.96 -14.45 7.58
CA GLY A 13 9.34 -14.94 7.53
C GLY A 13 9.59 -16.11 6.56
N LYS A 14 8.53 -16.80 6.14
CA LYS A 14 8.57 -17.94 5.21
C LYS A 14 8.12 -17.57 3.79
N ALA A 15 7.64 -16.35 3.58
CA ALA A 15 7.03 -15.96 2.33
C ALA A 15 8.08 -15.63 1.24
N ASP A 16 7.90 -16.17 0.03
CA ASP A 16 8.64 -15.72 -1.15
C ASP A 16 8.24 -14.30 -1.57
N ILE A 17 6.99 -13.92 -1.33
CA ILE A 17 6.40 -12.63 -1.70
C ILE A 17 5.55 -12.14 -0.53
N LEU A 18 5.82 -10.93 -0.04
CA LEU A 18 5.00 -10.24 0.94
C LEU A 18 4.27 -9.07 0.27
N ILE A 19 2.93 -9.07 0.32
CA ILE A 19 2.11 -7.92 -0.09
C ILE A 19 1.39 -7.39 1.14
N VAL A 20 1.67 -6.13 1.48
CA VAL A 20 1.03 -5.45 2.60
C VAL A 20 0.10 -4.36 2.09
N THR A 21 -1.10 -4.26 2.69
CA THR A 21 -2.02 -3.15 2.42
C THR A 21 -1.40 -1.80 2.80
N GLY A 22 -1.67 -0.77 2.01
CA GLY A 22 -1.27 0.60 2.31
C GLY A 22 -1.80 1.11 3.64
N SER A 23 -2.95 0.61 4.11
CA SER A 23 -3.50 0.98 5.43
C SER A 23 -2.60 0.55 6.61
N SER A 24 -1.65 -0.36 6.39
CA SER A 24 -0.65 -0.74 7.39
C SER A 24 0.29 0.42 7.78
N LEU A 25 0.35 1.49 6.97
CA LEU A 25 1.05 2.73 7.33
C LEU A 25 0.47 3.39 8.59
N LEU A 26 -0.79 3.12 8.94
CA LEU A 26 -1.41 3.55 10.18
C LEU A 26 -0.90 2.76 11.41
N TYR A 27 -0.22 1.64 11.18
CA TYR A 27 0.31 0.73 12.20
C TYR A 27 1.81 0.48 11.95
N PRO A 28 2.66 1.51 12.07
CA PRO A 28 4.05 1.45 11.62
C PRO A 28 4.90 0.39 12.34
N GLN A 29 4.59 0.08 13.61
CA GLN A 29 5.30 -0.94 14.38
C GLN A 29 5.06 -2.35 13.82
N LEU A 30 3.82 -2.67 13.44
CA LEU A 30 3.50 -3.97 12.84
C LEU A 30 4.07 -4.07 11.42
N LEU A 31 3.92 -3.00 10.62
CA LEU A 31 4.46 -2.94 9.26
C LEU A 31 5.98 -3.21 9.25
N THR A 32 6.72 -2.51 10.11
CA THR A 32 8.19 -2.67 10.18
C THR A 32 8.60 -4.07 10.63
N ARG A 33 7.87 -4.70 11.55
CA ARG A 33 8.11 -6.09 11.95
C ARG A 33 7.86 -7.06 10.80
N LEU A 34 6.73 -6.95 10.10
CA LEU A 34 6.41 -7.80 8.93
C LEU A 34 7.48 -7.68 7.84
N LEU A 35 7.91 -6.46 7.50
CA LEU A 35 8.95 -6.22 6.50
C LEU A 35 10.33 -6.74 6.92
N LYS A 36 10.63 -6.70 8.22
CA LYS A 36 11.86 -7.25 8.79
C LYS A 36 11.87 -8.78 8.75
N GLU A 37 10.78 -9.43 9.17
CA GLU A 37 10.66 -10.89 9.11
C GLU A 37 10.74 -11.38 7.66
N ALA A 38 10.05 -10.70 6.74
CA ALA A 38 10.11 -11.01 5.31
C ALA A 38 11.37 -10.48 4.59
N SER A 39 12.47 -10.20 5.30
CA SER A 39 13.69 -9.63 4.69
C SER A 39 14.34 -10.55 3.65
N SER A 40 14.07 -11.86 3.70
CA SER A 40 14.49 -12.87 2.73
C SER A 40 13.52 -13.04 1.54
N ALA A 41 12.35 -12.39 1.58
CA ALA A 41 11.38 -12.47 0.49
C ALA A 41 11.96 -11.89 -0.80
N LYS A 42 11.64 -12.52 -1.94
CA LYS A 42 12.06 -12.08 -3.27
C LYS A 42 11.37 -10.78 -3.70
N CYS A 43 10.24 -10.46 -3.08
CA CYS A 43 9.48 -9.25 -3.34
C CYS A 43 8.67 -8.83 -2.12
N ARG A 44 8.86 -7.59 -1.67
CA ARG A 44 8.05 -6.91 -0.67
C ARG A 44 7.31 -5.73 -1.31
N ALA A 45 6.00 -5.76 -1.25
CA ALA A 45 5.13 -4.78 -1.88
C ALA A 45 4.24 -4.07 -0.86
N LEU A 46 4.11 -2.75 -0.96
CA LEU A 46 3.11 -1.97 -0.22
C LEU A 46 2.09 -1.40 -1.21
N ILE A 47 0.83 -1.86 -1.12
CA ILE A 47 -0.19 -1.60 -2.13
C ILE A 47 -1.47 -1.05 -1.49
N GLY A 48 -1.99 0.05 -2.02
CA GLY A 48 -3.32 0.56 -1.69
C GLY A 48 -3.40 2.09 -1.73
N PRO A 49 -4.60 2.69 -1.63
CA PRO A 49 -4.75 4.15 -1.72
C PRO A 49 -3.91 4.91 -0.69
N THR A 50 -3.77 4.39 0.52
CA THR A 50 -2.92 4.98 1.58
C THR A 50 -1.41 4.89 1.27
N ALA A 51 -1.00 3.97 0.39
CA ALA A 51 0.39 3.85 -0.07
C ALA A 51 0.73 4.83 -1.20
N SER A 52 -0.13 5.84 -1.46
CA SER A 52 0.09 6.87 -2.47
C SER A 52 1.14 7.91 -2.02
N LEU A 53 2.33 7.42 -1.68
CA LEU A 53 3.48 8.14 -1.18
C LEU A 53 4.53 8.29 -2.28
N HIS A 54 5.51 9.17 -2.05
CA HIS A 54 6.65 9.31 -2.95
C HIS A 54 7.48 8.00 -2.99
N PRO A 55 7.91 7.51 -4.17
CA PRO A 55 8.65 6.24 -4.32
C PRO A 55 9.88 6.07 -3.43
N LYS A 56 10.56 7.17 -3.07
CA LYS A 56 11.66 7.18 -2.08
C LYS A 56 11.35 6.48 -0.74
N ILE A 57 10.08 6.34 -0.36
CA ILE A 57 9.71 5.59 0.85
C ILE A 57 10.14 4.12 0.76
N MET A 58 10.28 3.58 -0.45
CA MET A 58 10.76 2.23 -0.69
C MET A 58 12.19 2.02 -0.18
N ASP A 59 13.02 3.06 -0.22
CA ASP A 59 14.38 2.99 0.33
C ASP A 59 14.35 2.84 1.85
N VAL A 60 13.46 3.58 2.50
CA VAL A 60 13.29 3.59 3.96
C VAL A 60 12.67 2.28 4.46
N LEU A 61 11.68 1.76 3.74
CA LEU A 61 10.94 0.56 4.12
C LEU A 61 11.53 -0.74 3.57
N GLY A 62 12.55 -0.66 2.72
CA GLY A 62 13.11 -1.82 2.03
C GLY A 62 12.08 -2.51 1.12
N LEU A 63 11.27 -1.74 0.40
CA LEU A 63 10.27 -2.30 -0.52
C LEU A 63 10.85 -2.49 -1.93
N ASP A 64 10.33 -3.49 -2.63
CA ASP A 64 10.65 -3.78 -4.03
C ASP A 64 9.58 -3.21 -4.97
N LEU A 65 8.32 -3.15 -4.49
CA LEU A 65 7.18 -2.56 -5.18
C LEU A 65 6.41 -1.58 -4.27
N LEU A 66 5.93 -0.49 -4.85
CA LEU A 66 4.99 0.44 -4.22
C LEU A 66 3.86 0.72 -5.19
N GLY A 67 2.62 0.67 -4.71
CA GLY A 67 1.45 0.90 -5.56
C GLY A 67 0.37 1.67 -4.83
N GLY A 68 -0.17 2.66 -5.52
CA GLY A 68 -1.19 3.55 -4.99
C GLY A 68 -2.20 3.96 -6.04
N SER A 69 -2.91 5.04 -5.74
CA SER A 69 -3.82 5.67 -6.67
C SER A 69 -3.78 7.19 -6.54
N TYR A 70 -4.11 7.89 -7.61
CA TYR A 70 -4.26 9.34 -7.58
C TYR A 70 -5.46 9.79 -8.41
N ILE A 71 -5.95 10.99 -8.12
CA ILE A 71 -7.01 11.63 -8.91
C ILE A 71 -6.31 12.43 -10.02
N HIS A 72 -6.58 12.12 -11.28
CA HIS A 72 -6.03 12.91 -12.38
C HIS A 72 -6.66 14.30 -12.39
N ARG A 73 -5.86 15.34 -12.67
CA ARG A 73 -6.32 16.74 -12.61
C ARG A 73 -7.52 17.01 -13.52
N SER A 74 -7.64 16.30 -14.65
CA SER A 74 -8.78 16.47 -15.56
C SER A 74 -10.13 16.05 -14.97
N VAL A 75 -10.15 15.25 -13.89
CA VAL A 75 -11.39 14.75 -13.26
C VAL A 75 -11.50 15.16 -11.78
N SER A 76 -10.61 16.00 -11.26
CA SER A 76 -10.62 16.36 -9.83
C SER A 76 -11.91 17.04 -9.40
N HIS A 77 -12.45 17.94 -10.23
CA HIS A 77 -13.73 18.61 -10.01
C HIS A 77 -14.91 17.64 -9.84
N ILE A 78 -14.89 16.49 -10.53
CA ILE A 78 -15.93 15.46 -10.39
C ILE A 78 -15.83 14.81 -9.02
N VAL A 79 -14.61 14.45 -8.60
CA VAL A 79 -14.35 13.83 -7.30
C VAL A 79 -14.67 14.79 -6.16
N GLU A 80 -14.26 16.06 -6.27
CA GLU A 80 -14.63 17.12 -5.33
C GLU A 80 -16.14 17.20 -5.16
N ARG A 81 -16.89 17.22 -6.27
CA ARG A 81 -18.35 17.27 -6.22
C ARG A 81 -18.97 16.03 -5.55
N ILE A 82 -18.43 14.84 -5.82
CA ILE A 82 -18.87 13.60 -5.16
C ILE A 82 -18.66 13.70 -3.65
N VAL A 83 -17.50 14.20 -3.21
CA VAL A 83 -17.15 14.34 -1.79
C VAL A 83 -18.02 15.40 -1.11
N GLU A 84 -18.28 16.54 -1.74
CA GLU A 84 -19.20 17.58 -1.24
C GLU A 84 -20.61 17.04 -0.96
N LEU A 85 -21.06 16.08 -1.78
CA LEU A 85 -22.35 15.41 -1.63
C LEU A 85 -22.33 14.26 -0.60
N GLY A 86 -21.24 14.10 0.14
CA GLY A 86 -21.06 13.05 1.15
C GLY A 86 -20.59 11.71 0.59
N GLY A 87 -20.17 11.66 -0.68
CA GLY A 87 -19.62 10.47 -1.31
C GLY A 87 -18.25 10.08 -0.76
N GLY A 88 -18.07 8.80 -0.47
CA GLY A 88 -16.80 8.24 0.02
C GLY A 88 -15.96 7.62 -1.10
N TYR A 89 -14.86 6.94 -0.72
CA TYR A 89 -13.95 6.27 -1.65
C TYR A 89 -14.65 5.40 -2.70
N HIS A 90 -15.66 4.64 -2.28
CA HIS A 90 -16.43 3.77 -3.18
C HIS A 90 -17.20 4.53 -4.26
N SER A 91 -17.57 5.79 -4.00
CA SER A 91 -18.31 6.64 -4.93
C SER A 91 -17.41 7.26 -6.00
N PHE A 92 -16.11 7.40 -5.75
CA PHE A 92 -15.18 8.03 -6.70
C PHE A 92 -14.03 7.14 -7.18
N LYS A 93 -13.96 5.87 -6.73
CA LYS A 93 -12.86 4.94 -7.06
C LYS A 93 -12.61 4.76 -8.56
N ASP A 94 -13.65 4.91 -9.39
CA ASP A 94 -13.56 4.73 -10.85
C ASP A 94 -12.93 5.95 -11.55
N HIS A 95 -12.78 7.07 -10.83
CA HIS A 95 -12.05 8.26 -11.29
C HIS A 95 -10.57 8.26 -10.87
N LEU A 96 -10.12 7.20 -10.18
CA LEU A 96 -8.74 7.08 -9.73
C LEU A 96 -7.88 6.39 -10.77
N VAL A 97 -6.68 6.94 -10.97
CA VAL A 97 -5.62 6.27 -11.73
C VAL A 97 -4.80 5.44 -10.76
N LYS A 98 -4.73 4.13 -11.00
CA LYS A 98 -3.87 3.21 -10.26
C LYS A 98 -2.47 3.24 -10.85
N TRP A 99 -1.46 3.16 -9.99
CA TRP A 99 -0.06 3.11 -10.41
C TRP A 99 0.71 2.14 -9.55
N VAL A 100 1.79 1.60 -10.11
CA VAL A 100 2.77 0.76 -9.42
C VAL A 100 4.15 1.17 -9.92
N VAL A 101 5.09 1.33 -9.00
CA VAL A 101 6.50 1.52 -9.30
C VAL A 101 7.29 0.35 -8.73
N LYS A 102 8.36 0.00 -9.44
CA LYS A 102 9.34 -1.01 -9.02
C LYS A 102 10.65 -0.32 -8.71
N ARG A 103 11.35 -0.79 -7.67
CA ARG A 103 12.69 -0.33 -7.37
C ARG A 103 13.64 -0.79 -8.47
N GLU A 104 14.42 0.13 -9.01
CA GLU A 104 15.57 -0.22 -9.85
C GLU A 104 16.68 -0.71 -8.93
N THR A 105 17.16 -1.93 -9.18
CA THR A 105 18.19 -2.61 -8.40
C THR A 105 19.58 -2.27 -8.89
#